data_AF-A0A0F9P3Y5-F1
#
_entry.id   AF-A0A0F9P3Y5-F1
#
_cell.length_a   1.000
_cell.length_b   1.000
_cell.length_c   1.000
_cell.angle_alpha   90.00
_cell.angle_beta   90.00
_cell.angle_gamma   90.00
#
_symmetry.space_group_name_H-M   'P 1'
#
loop_
_entity.id
_entity.type
_entity.pdbx_description
1 polymer ?
#
loop_
_entity_poly.entity_id
_entity_poly.type
_entity_poly.pdbx_seq_one_letter_code
_entity_poly.pdbx_strand_id
1 'polypeptide(L)'
;MVIDKASGKIIGSTRFCHADMVNQRVEVGYTWYAKSSQRSSINTECKMLLLTHAFEVLDAIAVEFRTHWHNQASRQAIARLGAKQDCVLRNHQKGPDDLYRDTVVLSIINLEWPAVKMSLLHKLAKHS
;
A
#
# COMPACT_ATOMS: atom_id res chain seq x y z
N MET A 1 6.99 -9.93 5.78
CA MET A 1 8.41 -9.61 5.48
C MET A 1 8.64 -9.82 4.01
N VAL A 2 9.45 -8.98 3.37
CA VAL A 2 9.76 -9.08 1.93
C VAL A 2 11.18 -9.59 1.78
N ILE A 3 11.33 -10.71 1.07
CA ILE A 3 12.61 -11.38 0.82
C ILE A 3 12.85 -11.33 -0.68
N ASP A 4 14.03 -10.86 -1.08
CA ASP A 4 14.47 -10.97 -2.47
C ASP A 4 14.82 -12.42 -2.78
N LYS A 5 14.16 -13.01 -3.77
CA LYS A 5 14.36 -14.42 -4.14
C LYS A 5 15.76 -14.68 -4.69
N ALA A 6 16.38 -13.71 -5.37
CA ALA A 6 17.69 -13.89 -5.96
C ALA A 6 18.81 -13.92 -4.91
N SER A 7 18.77 -12.99 -3.96
CA SER A 7 19.81 -12.89 -2.91
C SER A 7 19.46 -13.59 -1.60
N GLY A 8 18.19 -13.98 -1.39
CA GLY A 8 17.70 -14.52 -0.12
C GLY A 8 17.64 -13.49 1.02
N LYS A 9 17.93 -12.22 0.73
CA LYS A 9 18.02 -11.17 1.76
C LYS A 9 16.65 -10.56 2.08
N ILE A 10 16.48 -10.17 3.33
CA ILE A 10 15.35 -9.35 3.75
C ILE A 10 15.56 -7.95 3.20
N ILE A 11 14.63 -7.50 2.37
CA ILE A 11 14.70 -6.21 1.66
C ILE A 11 13.60 -5.25 2.10
N GLY A 12 12.74 -5.65 3.02
CA GLY A 12 11.70 -4.79 3.57
C GLY A 12 10.60 -5.54 4.30
N SER A 13 9.53 -4.82 4.55
CA SER A 13 8.29 -5.37 5.08
C SER A 13 7.09 -4.61 4.53
N THR A 14 5.96 -5.30 4.43
CA THR A 14 4.63 -4.76 4.20
C THR A 14 3.66 -5.79 4.79
N ARG A 15 2.53 -5.35 5.32
CA ARG A 15 1.56 -6.25 5.96
C ARG A 15 0.13 -5.74 5.84
N PHE A 16 -0.81 -6.66 5.99
CA PHE A 16 -2.18 -6.31 6.33
C PHE A 16 -2.24 -5.85 7.80
N CYS A 17 -3.05 -4.85 8.07
CA CYS A 17 -3.37 -4.34 9.39
C CYS A 17 -4.81 -3.82 9.42
N HIS A 18 -5.33 -3.58 10.63
CA HIS A 18 -6.68 -3.03 10.83
C HIS A 18 -7.76 -3.73 9.97
N ALA A 19 -7.72 -5.06 9.92
CA ALA A 19 -8.71 -5.84 9.19
C ALA A 19 -10.07 -5.73 9.87
N ASP A 20 -11.07 -5.35 9.10
CA ASP A 20 -12.47 -5.29 9.51
C ASP A 20 -13.24 -6.33 8.69
N MET A 21 -13.46 -7.49 9.31
CA MET A 21 -14.15 -8.61 8.66
C MET A 21 -15.63 -8.32 8.43
N VAL A 22 -16.26 -7.52 9.29
CA VAL A 22 -17.69 -7.20 9.21
C VAL A 22 -17.94 -6.31 8.00
N ASN A 23 -17.10 -5.29 7.82
CA ASN A 23 -17.20 -4.37 6.69
C ASN A 23 -16.37 -4.79 5.47
N GLN A 24 -15.69 -5.95 5.54
CA GLN A 24 -14.84 -6.50 4.47
C GLN A 24 -13.75 -5.52 4.01
N ARG A 25 -13.09 -4.85 4.95
CA ARG A 25 -12.02 -3.87 4.67
C ARG A 25 -10.71 -4.34 5.27
N VAL A 26 -9.61 -3.97 4.62
CA VAL A 26 -8.28 -4.22 5.17
C VAL A 26 -7.33 -3.08 4.83
N GLU A 27 -6.45 -2.73 5.76
CA GLU A 27 -5.37 -1.78 5.48
C GLU A 27 -4.12 -2.53 5.05
N VAL A 28 -3.44 -2.05 4.00
CA VAL A 28 -2.07 -2.44 3.70
C VAL A 28 -1.13 -1.34 4.15
N GLY A 29 -0.37 -1.63 5.21
CA GLY A 29 0.46 -0.64 5.88
C GLY A 29 1.85 -1.16 6.25
N TYR A 30 2.53 -0.35 7.07
CA TYR A 30 3.87 -0.62 7.59
C TYR A 30 4.88 -1.02 6.51
N THR A 31 4.74 -0.40 5.34
CA THR A 31 5.58 -0.66 4.19
C THR A 31 6.90 0.09 4.32
N TRP A 32 8.01 -0.64 4.35
CA TRP A 32 9.34 -0.07 4.21
C TRP A 32 10.20 -1.01 3.36
N TYR A 33 11.08 -0.43 2.55
CA TYR A 33 12.06 -1.18 1.74
C TYR A 33 13.45 -0.60 1.97
N ALA A 34 14.45 -1.48 1.96
CA ALA A 34 15.85 -1.12 1.98
C ALA A 34 16.17 -0.12 0.85
N LYS A 35 17.07 0.84 1.10
CA LYS A 35 17.43 1.88 0.11
C LYS A 35 17.86 1.28 -1.24
N SER A 36 18.57 0.15 -1.22
CA SER A 36 18.99 -0.63 -2.39
C SER A 36 17.83 -1.15 -3.24
N SER A 37 16.64 -1.27 -2.66
CA SER A 37 15.44 -1.83 -3.27
C SER A 37 14.38 -0.77 -3.58
N GLN A 38 14.63 0.49 -3.22
CA GLN A 38 13.74 1.60 -3.57
C GLN A 38 13.83 1.91 -5.07
N ARG A 39 12.73 2.40 -5.65
CA ARG A 39 12.60 2.70 -7.09
C ARG A 39 12.78 1.48 -8.02
N SER A 40 12.69 0.27 -7.48
CA SER A 40 12.62 -0.98 -8.25
C SER A 40 11.18 -1.46 -8.44
N SER A 41 10.99 -2.55 -9.20
CA SER A 41 9.70 -3.23 -9.37
C SER A 41 9.17 -3.90 -8.10
N ILE A 42 10.00 -4.07 -7.06
CA ILE A 42 9.68 -4.79 -5.82
C ILE A 42 8.39 -4.29 -5.18
N ASN A 43 8.21 -2.97 -5.07
CA ASN A 43 7.00 -2.44 -4.45
C ASN A 43 5.75 -2.75 -5.29
N THR A 44 5.85 -2.63 -6.61
CA THR A 44 4.75 -2.96 -7.53
C THR A 44 4.38 -4.43 -7.41
N GLU A 45 5.36 -5.34 -7.39
CA GLU A 45 5.13 -6.78 -7.27
C GLU A 45 4.50 -7.13 -5.91
N CYS A 46 5.05 -6.60 -4.81
CA CYS A 46 4.50 -6.83 -3.47
C CYS A 46 3.05 -6.33 -3.36
N LYS A 47 2.75 -5.15 -3.89
CA LYS A 47 1.38 -4.59 -3.86
C LYS A 47 0.44 -5.36 -4.77
N MET A 48 0.90 -5.83 -5.93
CA MET A 48 0.12 -6.70 -6.82
C MET A 48 -0.30 -7.98 -6.07
N LEU A 49 0.64 -8.66 -5.41
CA LEU A 49 0.35 -9.89 -4.65
C LEU A 49 -0.64 -9.64 -3.51
N LEU A 50 -0.41 -8.59 -2.70
CA LEU A 50 -1.28 -8.26 -1.57
C LEU A 50 -2.69 -7.84 -2.03
N LEU A 51 -2.80 -7.00 -3.05
CA LEU A 51 -4.10 -6.56 -3.56
C LEU A 51 -4.87 -7.71 -4.22
N THR A 52 -4.18 -8.57 -4.97
CA THR A 52 -4.77 -9.79 -5.54
C THR A 52 -5.35 -10.67 -4.43
N HIS A 53 -4.58 -10.91 -3.37
CA HIS A 53 -5.08 -11.71 -2.25
C HIS A 53 -6.26 -11.03 -1.53
N ALA A 54 -6.19 -9.72 -1.28
CA ALA A 54 -7.26 -9.00 -0.60
C ALA A 54 -8.58 -9.02 -1.40
N PHE A 55 -8.55 -8.76 -2.70
CA PHE A 55 -9.76 -8.67 -3.52
C PHE A 55 -10.26 -10.02 -4.03
N GLU A 56 -9.37 -10.97 -4.34
CA GLU A 56 -9.75 -12.22 -5.03
C GLU A 56 -9.80 -13.44 -4.11
N VAL A 57 -9.25 -13.34 -2.89
CA VAL A 57 -9.27 -14.44 -1.91
C VAL A 57 -10.03 -14.06 -0.65
N LEU A 58 -9.88 -12.82 -0.18
CA LEU A 58 -10.54 -12.34 1.05
C LEU A 58 -11.85 -11.58 0.77
N ASP A 59 -12.23 -11.45 -0.51
CA ASP A 59 -13.42 -10.71 -0.95
C ASP A 59 -13.56 -9.31 -0.33
N ALA A 60 -12.41 -8.64 -0.12
CA ALA A 60 -12.41 -7.30 0.47
C ALA A 60 -13.13 -6.32 -0.47
N ILE A 61 -14.04 -5.51 0.07
CA ILE A 61 -14.71 -4.46 -0.71
C ILE A 61 -13.83 -3.23 -0.88
N ALA A 62 -12.86 -3.03 0.03
CA ALA A 62 -11.89 -1.94 -0.03
C ALA A 62 -10.56 -2.29 0.65
N VAL A 63 -9.48 -1.81 0.05
CA VAL A 63 -8.14 -1.84 0.64
C VAL A 63 -7.67 -0.42 0.93
N GLU A 64 -7.32 -0.16 2.19
CA GLU A 64 -6.90 1.15 2.68
C GLU A 64 -5.37 1.28 2.76
N PHE A 65 -4.91 2.52 2.62
CA PHE A 65 -3.54 2.94 2.82
C PHE A 65 -3.52 4.22 3.64
N ARG A 66 -2.71 4.25 4.69
CA ARG A 66 -2.56 5.44 5.55
C ARG A 66 -1.14 5.95 5.51
N THR A 67 -0.99 7.26 5.36
CA THR A 67 0.33 7.90 5.36
C THR A 67 0.27 9.27 6.03
N HIS A 68 1.42 9.75 6.50
CA HIS A 68 1.51 11.11 7.03
C HIS A 68 1.25 12.13 5.91
N TRP A 69 0.55 13.23 6.24
CA TRP A 69 0.37 14.38 5.37
C TRP A 69 1.65 14.86 4.65
N HIS A 70 2.76 15.02 5.36
CA HIS A 70 4.03 15.49 4.82
C HIS A 70 4.81 14.44 4.03
N ASN A 71 4.45 13.14 4.12
CA ASN A 71 5.13 12.08 3.37
C ASN A 71 4.63 12.02 1.93
N GLN A 72 5.00 13.03 1.14
CA GLN A 72 4.58 13.15 -0.25
C GLN A 72 5.05 11.99 -1.11
N ALA A 73 6.24 11.42 -0.83
CA ALA A 73 6.76 10.27 -1.57
C ALA A 73 5.83 9.06 -1.45
N SER A 74 5.35 8.75 -0.24
CA SER A 74 4.40 7.65 -0.03
C SER A 74 3.04 7.95 -0.64
N ARG A 75 2.55 9.20 -0.50
CA ARG A 75 1.27 9.62 -1.13
C ARG A 75 1.30 9.45 -2.65
N GLN A 76 2.36 9.90 -3.31
CA GLN A 76 2.54 9.72 -4.74
C GLN A 76 2.69 8.24 -5.13
N ALA A 77 3.44 7.46 -4.34
CA ALA A 77 3.59 6.03 -4.60
C ALA A 77 2.24 5.28 -4.51
N ILE A 78 1.43 5.58 -3.49
CA ILE A 78 0.11 5.01 -3.28
C ILE A 78 -0.85 5.46 -4.40
N ALA A 79 -0.88 6.76 -4.74
CA ALA A 79 -1.69 7.26 -5.85
C ALA A 79 -1.31 6.63 -7.19
N ARG A 80 -0.02 6.37 -7.43
CA ARG A 80 0.46 5.65 -8.63
C ARG A 80 0.01 4.19 -8.70
N LEU A 81 -0.41 3.58 -7.59
CA LEU A 81 -1.05 2.25 -7.62
C LEU A 81 -2.48 2.32 -8.19
N GLY A 82 -3.10 3.50 -8.21
CA GLY A 82 -4.51 3.70 -8.57
C GLY A 82 -5.41 3.96 -7.36
N ALA A 83 -4.84 4.08 -6.15
CA ALA A 83 -5.58 4.45 -4.96
C ALA A 83 -6.02 5.92 -5.01
N LYS A 84 -7.23 6.19 -4.52
CA LYS A 84 -7.82 7.52 -4.42
C LYS A 84 -7.74 8.03 -2.99
N GLN A 85 -7.61 9.34 -2.80
CA GLN A 85 -7.60 9.94 -1.48
C GLN A 85 -9.05 10.11 -0.98
N ASP A 86 -9.38 9.43 0.12
CA ASP A 86 -10.72 9.48 0.71
C ASP A 86 -10.87 10.68 1.66
N CYS A 87 -9.88 10.87 2.56
CA CYS A 87 -9.93 11.94 3.55
C CYS A 87 -8.56 12.29 4.15
N VAL A 88 -8.57 13.34 4.96
CA VAL A 88 -7.45 13.73 5.82
C VAL A 88 -7.97 13.82 7.26
N LEU A 89 -7.48 12.92 8.11
CA LEU A 89 -7.76 12.94 9.53
C LEU A 89 -6.80 13.93 10.20
N ARG A 90 -7.33 15.09 10.60
CA ARG A 90 -6.55 16.16 11.27
C ARG A 90 -6.26 15.79 12.71
N ASN A 91 -5.03 16.02 13.17
CA ASN A 91 -4.57 15.69 14.52
C ASN A 91 -4.86 14.23 14.91
N HIS A 92 -4.79 13.30 13.96
CA HIS A 92 -5.16 11.89 14.15
C HIS A 92 -4.27 11.17 15.17
N GLN A 93 -2.98 11.52 15.23
CA GLN A 93 -2.02 10.90 16.14
C GLN A 93 -1.12 11.96 16.79
N LYS A 94 -0.65 11.67 18.00
CA LYS A 94 0.45 12.42 18.62
C LYS A 94 1.78 11.78 18.24
N GLY A 95 2.68 12.60 17.70
CA GLY A 95 4.05 12.20 17.39
C GLY A 95 4.94 12.15 18.64
N PRO A 96 6.21 11.73 18.48
CA PRO A 96 7.17 11.65 19.58
C PRO A 96 7.43 12.99 20.29
N ASP A 97 7.34 14.09 19.55
CA ASP A 97 7.67 15.45 20.04
C ASP A 97 6.41 16.23 20.50
N ASP A 98 5.33 15.54 20.87
CA ASP A 98 3.97 16.10 21.12
C ASP A 98 3.37 16.90 19.95
N LEU A 99 3.98 16.77 18.76
CA LEU A 99 3.47 17.32 17.52
C LEU A 99 2.29 16.49 17.01
N TYR A 100 1.22 17.17 16.58
CA TYR A 100 0.08 16.51 15.96
C TYR A 100 0.40 16.05 14.53
N ARG A 101 -0.08 14.85 14.21
CA ARG A 101 0.09 14.22 12.90
C ARG A 101 -1.25 14.07 12.18
N ASP A 102 -1.30 14.71 11.01
CA ASP A 102 -2.37 14.50 10.04
C ASP A 102 -2.13 13.21 9.25
N THR A 103 -3.19 12.40 9.15
CA THR A 103 -3.17 11.15 8.39
C THR A 103 -4.01 11.27 7.14
N VAL A 104 -3.36 11.05 5.99
CA VAL A 104 -4.04 10.92 4.71
C VAL A 104 -4.48 9.47 4.57
N VAL A 105 -5.78 9.28 4.31
CA VAL A 105 -6.36 7.97 4.03
C VAL A 105 -6.63 7.89 2.53
N LEU A 106 -6.11 6.83 1.92
CA LEU A 106 -6.37 6.49 0.53
C LEU A 106 -6.93 5.08 0.44
N SER A 107 -7.74 4.78 -0.57
CA SER A 107 -8.23 3.42 -0.81
C SER A 107 -8.31 3.04 -2.28
N ILE A 108 -8.43 1.73 -2.50
CA ILE A 108 -8.86 1.11 -3.75
C ILE A 108 -10.08 0.28 -3.40
N ILE A 109 -11.15 0.39 -4.19
CA ILE A 109 -12.35 -0.43 -3.99
C ILE A 109 -12.39 -1.60 -4.98
N ASN A 110 -13.17 -2.64 -4.66
CA ASN A 110 -13.30 -3.85 -5.47
C ASN A 110 -13.68 -3.56 -6.94
N LEU A 111 -14.54 -2.59 -7.20
CA LEU A 111 -14.94 -2.20 -8.56
C LEU A 111 -13.79 -1.58 -9.37
N GLU A 112 -12.80 -1.00 -8.70
CA GLU A 112 -11.61 -0.41 -9.34
C GLU A 112 -10.50 -1.46 -9.53
N TRP A 113 -10.55 -2.56 -8.79
CA TRP A 113 -9.50 -3.58 -8.78
C TRP A 113 -9.16 -4.12 -10.18
N PRO A 114 -10.12 -4.49 -11.06
CA PRO A 114 -9.76 -5.00 -12.39
C PRO A 114 -8.89 -4.03 -13.20
N ALA A 115 -9.22 -2.73 -13.17
CA ALA A 115 -8.45 -1.70 -13.87
C ALA A 115 -7.08 -1.47 -13.22
N VAL A 116 -7.02 -1.44 -11.89
CA VAL A 116 -5.78 -1.35 -11.12
C VAL A 116 -4.85 -2.53 -11.43
N LYS A 117 -5.38 -3.75 -11.40
CA LYS A 117 -4.66 -5.00 -11.69
C LYS A 117 -3.99 -4.94 -13.05
N MET A 118 -4.72 -4.53 -14.08
CA MET A 118 -4.18 -4.37 -15.44
C MET A 118 -3.06 -3.33 -15.50
N SER A 119 -3.23 -2.19 -14.83
CA SER A 119 -2.20 -1.15 -14.75
C SER A 119 -0.92 -1.63 -14.05
N LEU A 120 -1.05 -2.42 -12.98
CA LEU A 120 0.08 -3.01 -12.26
C LEU A 120 0.79 -4.07 -13.11
N LEU A 121 0.06 -4.97 -13.77
CA LEU A 121 0.61 -5.98 -14.67
C LEU A 121 1.40 -5.33 -15.82
N HIS A 122 0.86 -4.27 -16.43
CA HIS A 122 1.57 -3.51 -17.47
C HIS A 122 2.88 -2.90 -16.98
N LYS A 123 2.90 -2.38 -15.74
CA LYS A 123 4.12 -1.84 -15.13
C LYS A 123 5.16 -2.93 -14.88
N LEU A 124 4.73 -4.11 -14.42
CA LEU A 124 5.62 -5.24 -14.19
C LEU A 124 6.23 -5.76 -15.50
N ALA A 125 5.44 -5.83 -16.58
CA ALA A 125 5.93 -6.23 -17.89
C ALA A 125 7.01 -5.29 -18.45
N LYS A 126 6.94 -3.98 -18.13
CA LYS A 126 7.98 -3.00 -18.52
C LYS A 126 9.28 -3.09 -17.73
N HIS A 127 9.26 -3.78 -16.59
CA HIS A 127 10.43 -3.96 -15.71
C HIS A 127 10.99 -5.39 -15.75
N SER A 128 10.45 -6.23 -16.63
CA SER A 128 10.93 -7.60 -16.90
C SER A 128 11.98 -7.61 -18.00
#